data_AF-A0A7H9FHD0-F1
#
_entry.id   AF-A0A7H9FHD0-F1
#
_cell.length_a   1.000
_cell.length_b   1.000
_cell.length_c   1.000
_cell.angle_alpha   90.00
_cell.angle_beta   90.00
_cell.angle_gamma   90.00
#
_symmetry.space_group_name_H-M   'P 1'
#
loop_
_entity.id
_entity.type
_entity.pdbx_description
1 polymer ?
#
loop_
_entity_poly.entity_id
_entity_poly.type
_entity_poly.pdbx_seq_one_letter_code
_entity_poly.pdbx_strand_id
1 'polypeptide(L)'
;MKQTKSPFQYSNMRNAKKSPRKHKLTLIDDVSFKFFERILLIITSVLTILTTVIIPAYKYFTNKPKYSFVLNNPVGWSKNDDIFSIYNYSDADMKNTTVYIRSYMVLSEDSNWDRFDDYLSSDSKYIPMEGLDMRFQLTGKSRGKIGNITMDKESNPFNNYFVNNNYAEFGPNLGMDIISRIHDKNLSDYAKDYNTAFDKMNIVIFTIFDENTNSFNRDYNKIQVYATDYSVGKSSTKLVDSKKYLDKYDNSEDYAVYYNKDNYDKFWNDKDITITYYYKFIDEIINDSLPYNKKYSY
;
A
#
# COMPACT_ATOMS: atom_id res chain seq x y z
N MET A 1 119.25 7.11 24.00
CA MET A 1 118.44 8.24 23.47
C MET A 1 117.92 7.82 22.09
N LYS A 2 116.67 8.13 21.73
CA LYS A 2 115.98 8.00 20.41
C LYS A 2 116.45 6.94 19.36
N GLN A 3 115.52 6.07 18.95
CA GLN A 3 115.04 5.81 17.55
C GLN A 3 116.07 5.55 16.42
N THR A 4 115.92 4.64 15.44
CA THR A 4 114.89 3.64 15.02
C THR A 4 115.57 2.63 14.02
N LYS A 5 114.99 1.69 13.25
CA LYS A 5 113.60 1.40 12.77
C LYS A 5 113.41 -0.11 12.49
N SER A 6 112.50 -0.48 11.57
CA SER A 6 112.22 -1.84 11.04
C SER A 6 112.77 -1.98 9.60
N PRO A 7 112.85 -3.19 8.98
CA PRO A 7 111.66 -3.82 8.39
C PRO A 7 111.47 -5.35 8.60
N PHE A 8 110.22 -5.74 8.47
CA PHE A 8 109.61 -7.09 8.45
C PHE A 8 110.23 -8.14 7.51
N GLN A 9 109.97 -9.42 7.83
CA GLN A 9 109.44 -10.39 6.84
C GLN A 9 108.38 -11.31 7.47
N TYR A 10 107.50 -11.89 6.63
CA TYR A 10 106.32 -12.68 7.01
C TYR A 10 106.57 -14.19 6.96
N SER A 11 105.80 -14.97 7.72
CA SER A 11 105.56 -16.40 7.44
C SER A 11 104.06 -16.73 7.59
N ASN A 12 103.57 -17.72 6.81
CA ASN A 12 102.13 -17.91 6.58
C ASN A 12 101.52 -19.00 7.47
N MET A 13 100.44 -18.68 8.19
CA MET A 13 99.54 -19.69 8.77
C MET A 13 98.38 -20.02 7.80
N ARG A 14 98.16 -21.31 7.54
CA ARG A 14 97.06 -21.81 6.71
C ARG A 14 95.75 -21.87 7.51
N ASN A 15 94.79 -21.01 7.21
CA ASN A 15 93.41 -21.19 7.69
C ASN A 15 92.65 -22.18 6.80
N ALA A 16 92.11 -23.25 7.41
CA ALA A 16 91.33 -24.27 6.70
C ALA A 16 89.93 -23.77 6.36
N LYS A 17 89.49 -23.95 5.11
CA LYS A 17 88.11 -23.65 4.68
C LYS A 17 87.13 -24.61 5.36
N LYS A 18 86.29 -24.10 6.27
CA LYS A 18 85.03 -24.77 6.64
C LYS A 18 84.01 -24.56 5.51
N SER A 19 83.44 -25.63 4.98
CA SER A 19 82.31 -25.54 4.06
C SER A 19 81.02 -25.18 4.82
N PRO A 20 80.12 -24.35 4.25
CA PRO A 20 78.83 -24.09 4.87
C PRO A 20 77.95 -25.35 4.75
N ARG A 21 77.47 -25.88 5.88
CA ARG A 21 76.34 -26.82 5.86
C ARG A 21 75.12 -26.09 5.31
N LYS A 22 74.63 -26.50 4.13
CA LYS A 22 73.29 -26.09 3.68
C LYS A 22 72.26 -26.67 4.65
N HIS A 23 71.62 -25.82 5.44
CA HIS A 23 70.39 -26.25 6.14
C HIS A 23 69.35 -26.60 5.08
N LYS A 24 68.86 -27.84 5.14
CA LYS A 24 67.77 -28.31 4.29
C LYS A 24 66.47 -27.78 4.88
N LEU A 25 66.03 -26.60 4.42
CA LEU A 25 64.75 -26.03 4.85
C LEU A 25 63.60 -27.01 4.52
N THR A 26 62.57 -26.97 5.35
CA THR A 26 61.63 -28.08 5.52
C THR A 26 60.54 -28.10 4.44
N LEU A 27 60.35 -29.27 3.82
CA LEU A 27 59.19 -29.57 2.96
C LEU A 27 57.83 -29.54 3.69
N ILE A 28 57.85 -29.36 5.02
CA ILE A 28 56.68 -29.37 5.90
C ILE A 28 55.97 -28.01 5.88
N ASP A 29 56.73 -26.91 5.77
CA ASP A 29 56.20 -25.54 5.81
C ASP A 29 55.44 -25.18 4.52
N ASP A 30 55.91 -25.67 3.37
CA ASP A 30 55.31 -25.42 2.06
C ASP A 30 53.97 -26.18 1.88
N VAL A 31 53.80 -27.34 2.54
CA VAL A 31 52.56 -28.11 2.54
C VAL A 31 51.53 -27.50 3.49
N SER A 32 51.94 -27.06 4.68
CA SER A 32 51.02 -26.41 5.63
C SER A 32 50.52 -25.06 5.10
N PHE A 33 51.39 -24.25 4.49
CA PHE A 33 51.00 -22.98 3.89
C PHE A 33 49.94 -23.16 2.80
N LYS A 34 50.14 -24.10 1.87
CA LYS A 34 49.18 -24.41 0.79
C LYS A 34 47.86 -25.01 1.29
N PHE A 35 47.87 -25.65 2.47
CA PHE A 35 46.66 -26.12 3.14
C PHE A 35 45.87 -24.95 3.75
N PHE A 36 46.54 -24.03 4.46
CA PHE A 36 45.91 -22.81 4.98
C PHE A 36 45.36 -21.92 3.86
N GLU A 37 46.12 -21.71 2.79
CA GLU A 37 45.70 -20.93 1.61
C GLU A 37 44.43 -21.51 0.96
N ARG A 38 44.35 -22.84 0.81
CA ARG A 38 43.15 -23.53 0.31
C ARG A 38 41.96 -23.41 1.26
N ILE A 39 42.16 -23.56 2.57
CA ILE A 39 41.10 -23.37 3.56
C ILE A 39 40.58 -21.93 3.52
N LEU A 40 41.46 -20.94 3.45
CA LEU A 40 41.10 -19.53 3.41
C LEU A 40 40.32 -19.21 2.13
N LEU A 41 40.75 -19.73 0.96
CA LEU A 41 40.01 -19.64 -0.30
C LEU A 41 38.61 -20.25 -0.23
N ILE A 42 38.46 -21.43 0.38
CA ILE A 42 37.15 -22.08 0.59
C ILE A 42 36.26 -21.23 1.50
N ILE A 43 36.80 -20.75 2.62
CA ILE A 43 36.08 -19.88 3.57
C ILE A 43 35.64 -18.58 2.88
N THR A 44 36.51 -17.92 2.12
CA THR A 44 36.11 -16.72 1.36
C THR A 44 35.08 -17.03 0.30
N SER A 45 35.17 -18.17 -0.40
CA SER A 45 34.18 -18.57 -1.42
C SER A 45 32.80 -18.79 -0.81
N VAL A 46 32.73 -19.47 0.35
CA VAL A 46 31.50 -19.69 1.11
C VAL A 46 30.93 -18.37 1.64
N LEU A 47 31.78 -17.49 2.19
CA LEU A 47 31.37 -16.15 2.62
C LEU A 47 30.86 -15.28 1.46
N THR A 48 31.49 -15.34 0.29
CA THR A 48 30.99 -14.66 -0.92
C THR A 48 29.62 -15.18 -1.30
N ILE A 49 29.42 -16.51 -1.44
CA ILE A 49 28.11 -17.09 -1.78
C ILE A 49 27.04 -16.69 -0.74
N LEU A 50 27.38 -16.70 0.55
CA LEU A 50 26.49 -16.24 1.62
C LEU A 50 26.11 -14.76 1.46
N THR A 51 27.08 -13.88 1.18
CA THR A 51 26.87 -12.43 1.15
C THR A 51 26.32 -11.89 -0.16
N THR A 52 26.61 -12.52 -1.31
CA THR A 52 26.18 -12.06 -2.64
C THR A 52 24.98 -12.83 -3.23
N VAL A 53 24.69 -14.05 -2.74
CA VAL A 53 23.56 -14.86 -3.24
C VAL A 53 22.55 -15.13 -2.13
N ILE A 54 22.95 -15.76 -1.02
CA ILE A 54 21.99 -16.27 -0.02
C ILE A 54 21.34 -15.12 0.76
N ILE A 55 22.11 -14.16 1.28
CA ILE A 55 21.56 -13.02 2.04
C ILE A 55 20.67 -12.12 1.16
N PRO A 56 21.05 -11.76 -0.09
CA PRO A 56 20.16 -11.03 -0.99
C PRO A 56 18.87 -11.78 -1.34
N ALA A 57 18.95 -13.08 -1.65
CA ALA A 57 17.76 -13.89 -1.92
C ALA A 57 16.85 -14.04 -0.68
N TYR A 58 17.43 -14.29 0.49
CA TYR A 58 16.70 -14.34 1.76
C TYR A 58 15.98 -13.01 2.04
N LYS A 59 16.66 -11.88 1.86
CA LYS A 59 16.05 -10.55 1.99
C LYS A 59 14.93 -10.34 0.97
N TYR A 60 15.09 -10.76 -0.28
CA TYR A 60 14.03 -10.66 -1.30
C TYR A 60 12.75 -11.41 -0.90
N PHE A 61 12.86 -12.61 -0.31
CA PHE A 61 11.69 -13.37 0.13
C PHE A 61 11.11 -12.97 1.50
N THR A 62 11.87 -12.27 2.35
CA THR A 62 11.44 -11.93 3.74
C THR A 62 11.18 -10.45 3.98
N ASN A 63 11.85 -9.52 3.28
CA ASN A 63 11.55 -8.09 3.33
C ASN A 63 10.35 -7.77 2.43
N LYS A 64 9.15 -8.17 2.87
CA LYS A 64 7.91 -7.66 2.28
C LYS A 64 7.64 -6.21 2.73
N PRO A 65 6.97 -5.39 1.89
CA PRO A 65 6.46 -4.09 2.30
C PRO A 65 5.65 -4.15 3.60
N LYS A 66 5.70 -3.08 4.40
CA LYS A 66 4.91 -2.94 5.63
C LYS A 66 4.15 -1.63 5.58
N TYR A 67 2.97 -1.68 4.99
CA TYR A 67 2.10 -0.54 4.82
C TYR A 67 1.38 -0.17 6.12
N SER A 68 1.21 1.13 6.32
CA SER A 68 0.36 1.73 7.34
C SER A 68 -0.41 2.86 6.67
N PHE A 69 -1.70 2.91 6.95
CA PHE A 69 -2.65 3.81 6.31
C PHE A 69 -3.21 4.74 7.37
N VAL A 70 -3.45 5.99 6.99
CA VAL A 70 -4.02 7.01 7.87
C VAL A 70 -5.07 7.77 7.07
N LEU A 71 -6.34 7.51 7.38
CA LEU A 71 -7.48 8.34 6.98
C LEU A 71 -7.82 9.28 8.14
N ASN A 72 -7.82 10.59 7.90
CA ASN A 72 -8.24 11.59 8.90
C ASN A 72 -9.78 11.65 8.94
N ASN A 73 -10.34 12.07 10.08
CA ASN A 73 -11.80 12.26 10.22
C ASN A 73 -12.34 13.17 9.10
N PRO A 74 -13.33 12.71 8.29
CA PRO A 74 -13.96 13.51 7.24
C PRO A 74 -14.40 14.92 7.65
N VAL A 75 -14.80 15.18 8.90
CA VAL A 75 -15.15 16.52 9.39
C VAL A 75 -13.94 17.45 9.52
N GLY A 76 -12.81 16.90 10.00
CA GLY A 76 -11.63 17.68 10.37
C GLY A 76 -10.75 18.12 9.19
N TRP A 77 -11.08 17.68 7.97
CA TRP A 77 -10.30 17.94 6.77
C TRP A 77 -10.17 19.44 6.49
N SER A 78 -8.96 19.98 6.63
CA SER A 78 -8.61 21.37 6.38
C SER A 78 -7.66 21.50 5.19
N LYS A 79 -7.50 22.73 4.68
CA LYS A 79 -6.62 22.99 3.53
C LYS A 79 -5.16 22.67 3.84
N ASN A 80 -4.53 21.98 2.90
CA ASN A 80 -3.20 21.37 2.95
C ASN A 80 -3.08 20.15 3.89
N ASP A 81 -4.16 19.66 4.49
CA ASP A 81 -4.12 18.39 5.21
C ASP A 81 -3.96 17.22 4.23
N ASP A 82 -3.11 16.28 4.61
CA ASP A 82 -3.07 14.95 4.00
C ASP A 82 -4.20 14.09 4.58
N ILE A 83 -5.40 14.28 4.02
CA ILE A 83 -6.65 13.63 4.45
C ILE A 83 -6.58 12.10 4.37
N PHE A 84 -5.78 11.56 3.45
CA PHE A 84 -5.39 10.16 3.40
C PHE A 84 -3.87 10.05 3.17
N SER A 85 -3.21 9.06 3.78
CA SER A 85 -1.78 8.81 3.63
C SER A 85 -1.41 7.35 3.73
N ILE A 86 -0.48 6.92 2.89
CA ILE A 86 0.14 5.59 2.90
C ILE A 86 1.60 5.72 3.28
N TYR A 87 2.04 4.94 4.26
CA TYR A 87 3.43 4.86 4.71
C TYR A 87 3.97 3.44 4.52
N ASN A 88 5.16 3.27 3.93
CA ASN A 88 5.91 2.02 4.01
C ASN A 88 6.99 2.13 5.10
N TYR A 89 6.91 1.29 6.12
CA TYR A 89 7.86 1.23 7.22
C TYR A 89 8.94 0.15 7.08
N SER A 90 8.89 -0.67 6.02
CA SER A 90 9.93 -1.66 5.70
C SER A 90 11.12 -1.06 4.95
N ASP A 91 12.17 -1.86 4.78
CA ASP A 91 13.28 -1.63 3.84
C ASP A 91 13.06 -2.29 2.47
N ALA A 92 11.81 -2.66 2.12
CA ALA A 92 11.46 -3.21 0.82
C ALA A 92 11.37 -2.11 -0.24
N ASP A 93 11.93 -2.35 -1.43
CA ASP A 93 11.78 -1.47 -2.59
C ASP A 93 10.44 -1.74 -3.30
N MET A 94 9.87 -0.72 -3.93
CA MET A 94 8.51 -0.73 -4.49
C MET A 94 8.46 -0.44 -5.99
N LYS A 95 9.61 -0.31 -6.68
CA LYS A 95 9.69 0.12 -8.10
C LYS A 95 8.87 -0.73 -9.08
N ASN A 96 8.54 -1.97 -8.74
CA ASN A 96 7.76 -2.89 -9.57
C ASN A 96 6.31 -3.03 -9.10
N THR A 97 5.87 -2.25 -8.11
CA THR A 97 4.53 -2.29 -7.55
C THR A 97 3.77 -1.02 -7.95
N THR A 98 2.72 -1.17 -8.76
CA THR A 98 1.81 -0.07 -9.04
C THR A 98 0.85 0.09 -7.87
N VAL A 99 0.54 1.34 -7.50
CA VAL A 99 -0.40 1.66 -6.42
C VAL A 99 -1.57 2.43 -7.02
N TYR A 100 -2.77 1.89 -6.84
CA TYR A 100 -4.03 2.56 -7.17
C TYR A 100 -4.84 2.78 -5.89
N ILE A 101 -5.72 3.78 -5.90
CA ILE A 101 -6.80 3.88 -4.92
C ILE A 101 -8.17 3.86 -5.59
N ARG A 102 -9.16 3.40 -4.84
CA ARG A 102 -10.57 3.30 -5.21
C ARG A 102 -11.40 3.66 -3.98
N SER A 103 -12.10 4.78 -4.03
CA SER A 103 -12.91 5.29 -2.92
C SER A 103 -14.40 5.23 -3.25
N TYR A 104 -15.18 4.85 -2.24
CA TYR A 104 -16.62 4.64 -2.38
C TYR A 104 -17.33 5.14 -1.13
N MET A 105 -18.51 5.71 -1.34
CA MET A 105 -19.51 5.80 -0.29
C MET A 105 -20.20 4.45 -0.22
N VAL A 106 -20.35 3.89 0.97
CA VAL A 106 -20.93 2.57 1.19
C VAL A 106 -22.10 2.70 2.16
N LEU A 107 -23.29 2.28 1.72
CA LEU A 107 -24.52 2.22 2.49
C LEU A 107 -24.70 0.78 3.00
N SER A 108 -24.84 0.63 4.32
CA SER A 108 -24.86 -0.69 4.99
C SER A 108 -25.82 -0.70 6.18
N GLU A 109 -26.12 -1.91 6.66
CA GLU A 109 -26.75 -2.23 7.95
C GLU A 109 -25.65 -2.44 9.01
N ASP A 110 -25.89 -2.20 10.30
CA ASP A 110 -24.97 -2.55 11.40
C ASP A 110 -25.01 -4.06 11.73
N SER A 111 -24.72 -4.88 10.71
CA SER A 111 -24.98 -6.33 10.74
C SER A 111 -23.91 -7.17 11.46
N ASN A 112 -22.71 -6.63 11.74
CA ASN A 112 -21.57 -7.41 12.24
C ASN A 112 -20.75 -6.74 13.36
N TRP A 113 -20.00 -7.57 14.09
CA TRP A 113 -18.92 -7.12 14.99
C TRP A 113 -17.70 -6.55 14.24
N ASP A 114 -17.55 -6.83 12.94
CA ASP A 114 -16.48 -6.33 12.07
C ASP A 114 -17.07 -5.55 10.87
N ARG A 115 -16.87 -4.23 10.87
CA ARG A 115 -17.40 -3.30 9.87
C ARG A 115 -16.85 -3.54 8.46
N PHE A 116 -15.67 -4.14 8.32
CA PHE A 116 -15.13 -4.48 7.00
C PHE A 116 -15.93 -5.56 6.30
N ASP A 117 -16.59 -6.42 7.06
CA ASP A 117 -17.41 -7.49 6.51
C ASP A 117 -18.78 -6.94 6.08
N ASP A 118 -19.31 -5.90 6.74
CA ASP A 118 -20.45 -5.10 6.25
C ASP A 118 -20.12 -4.46 4.88
N TYR A 119 -18.96 -3.79 4.74
CA TYR A 119 -18.57 -3.13 3.48
C TYR A 119 -18.43 -4.11 2.31
N LEU A 120 -18.09 -5.38 2.61
CA LEU A 120 -17.96 -6.48 1.66
C LEU A 120 -19.16 -7.44 1.68
N SER A 121 -20.29 -7.10 2.32
CA SER A 121 -21.52 -7.89 2.24
C SER A 121 -22.08 -7.90 0.82
N SER A 122 -22.91 -8.89 0.47
CA SER A 122 -23.78 -8.84 -0.72
C SER A 122 -24.78 -7.69 -0.64
N ASP A 123 -25.17 -7.33 0.57
CA ASP A 123 -26.40 -6.58 0.80
C ASP A 123 -26.14 -5.06 0.88
N SER A 124 -24.90 -4.66 1.17
CA SER A 124 -24.47 -3.25 1.22
C SER A 124 -24.23 -2.64 -0.15
N LYS A 125 -24.92 -1.53 -0.44
CA LYS A 125 -24.80 -0.75 -1.67
C LYS A 125 -23.57 0.14 -1.63
N TYR A 126 -23.04 0.50 -2.80
CA TYR A 126 -21.89 1.40 -2.91
C TYR A 126 -21.99 2.32 -4.12
N ILE A 127 -21.42 3.52 -4.01
CA ILE A 127 -21.31 4.47 -5.13
C ILE A 127 -19.88 5.03 -5.15
N PRO A 128 -19.18 5.01 -6.29
CA PRO A 128 -17.86 5.62 -6.48
C PRO A 128 -17.74 7.09 -6.05
N MET A 129 -16.53 7.48 -5.62
CA MET A 129 -16.16 8.83 -5.18
C MET A 129 -14.91 9.34 -5.91
N GLU A 130 -14.87 9.28 -7.25
CA GLU A 130 -13.64 9.46 -8.04
C GLU A 130 -12.94 10.81 -7.83
N GLY A 131 -13.67 11.83 -7.35
CA GLY A 131 -13.10 13.11 -6.92
C GLY A 131 -11.99 12.97 -5.86
N LEU A 132 -12.08 12.00 -4.94
CA LEU A 132 -11.00 11.67 -4.02
C LEU A 132 -9.87 10.90 -4.73
N ASP A 133 -10.20 9.90 -5.53
CA ASP A 133 -9.21 9.03 -6.19
C ASP A 133 -8.31 9.78 -7.18
N MET A 134 -8.88 10.75 -7.89
CA MET A 134 -8.16 11.64 -8.82
C MET A 134 -7.15 12.58 -8.14
N ARG A 135 -7.15 12.70 -6.80
CA ARG A 135 -6.16 13.49 -6.05
C ARG A 135 -4.94 12.69 -5.59
N PHE A 136 -4.93 11.36 -5.74
CA PHE A 136 -3.85 10.53 -5.21
C PHE A 136 -2.51 10.87 -5.85
N GLN A 137 -1.52 11.14 -5.00
CA GLN A 137 -0.17 11.48 -5.41
C GLN A 137 0.82 10.48 -4.80
N LEU A 138 1.72 9.97 -5.63
CA LEU A 138 2.88 9.20 -5.18
C LEU A 138 4.06 10.14 -4.92
N THR A 139 4.73 9.98 -3.78
CA THR A 139 5.84 10.84 -3.37
C THR A 139 7.18 10.50 -4.05
N GLY A 140 7.20 9.45 -4.87
CA GLY A 140 8.40 8.87 -5.48
C GLY A 140 9.33 8.13 -4.50
N LYS A 141 8.94 8.01 -3.21
CA LYS A 141 9.73 7.34 -2.17
C LYS A 141 9.30 5.89 -2.01
N SER A 142 10.26 4.99 -1.78
CA SER A 142 9.99 3.59 -1.42
C SER A 142 9.74 3.39 0.08
N ARG A 143 10.20 4.30 0.95
CA ARG A 143 10.09 4.23 2.43
C ARG A 143 9.64 5.57 3.02
N GLY A 144 8.92 5.53 4.14
CA GLY A 144 8.24 6.69 4.72
C GLY A 144 6.88 6.89 4.06
N LYS A 145 6.38 8.14 3.99
CA LYS A 145 5.15 8.45 3.24
C LYS A 145 5.40 8.21 1.74
N ILE A 146 4.74 7.20 1.17
CA ILE A 146 4.89 6.78 -0.23
C ILE A 146 3.82 7.38 -1.14
N GLY A 147 2.66 7.73 -0.59
CA GLY A 147 1.59 8.43 -1.29
C GLY A 147 0.54 9.00 -0.35
N ASN A 148 -0.29 9.91 -0.87
CA ASN A 148 -1.25 10.70 -0.10
C ASN A 148 -2.37 11.29 -0.97
N ILE A 149 -3.45 11.69 -0.31
CA ILE A 149 -4.45 12.62 -0.85
C ILE A 149 -4.34 13.90 -0.02
N THR A 150 -4.10 15.05 -0.68
CA THR A 150 -4.06 16.36 -0.02
C THR A 150 -5.25 17.22 -0.44
N MET A 151 -5.88 17.89 0.53
CA MET A 151 -7.00 18.81 0.29
C MET A 151 -6.48 20.21 -0.10
N ASP A 152 -6.84 20.75 -1.26
CA ASP A 152 -6.47 22.13 -1.68
C ASP A 152 -7.56 23.19 -1.46
N LYS A 153 -8.77 22.76 -1.10
CA LYS A 153 -9.93 23.64 -0.88
C LYS A 153 -9.96 24.17 0.56
N GLU A 154 -10.50 25.37 0.73
CA GLU A 154 -10.84 25.91 2.07
C GLU A 154 -12.10 25.25 2.66
N SER A 155 -12.96 24.68 1.81
CA SER A 155 -14.26 24.12 2.19
C SER A 155 -14.24 22.61 2.14
N ASN A 156 -14.64 21.98 3.24
CA ASN A 156 -14.77 20.54 3.39
C ASN A 156 -16.17 20.08 2.94
N PRO A 157 -16.29 19.16 1.96
CA PRO A 157 -17.59 18.69 1.47
C PRO A 157 -18.34 17.76 2.44
N PHE A 158 -17.68 17.20 3.47
CA PHE A 158 -18.29 16.26 4.45
C PHE A 158 -18.71 16.90 5.78
N ASN A 159 -18.50 18.21 5.93
CA ASN A 159 -18.53 18.91 7.22
C ASN A 159 -19.86 18.81 7.99
N ASN A 160 -20.98 18.58 7.30
CA ASN A 160 -22.33 18.71 7.90
C ASN A 160 -22.85 17.42 8.55
N TYR A 161 -22.35 16.23 8.16
CA TYR A 161 -22.98 14.94 8.50
C TYR A 161 -22.15 14.02 9.41
N PHE A 162 -20.82 14.11 9.36
CA PHE A 162 -19.92 13.23 10.15
C PHE A 162 -19.61 13.82 11.55
N VAL A 163 -20.37 14.83 11.99
CA VAL A 163 -20.02 15.74 13.11
C VAL A 163 -19.83 15.03 14.45
N ASN A 164 -20.72 14.09 14.77
CA ASN A 164 -20.70 13.34 16.04
C ASN A 164 -20.34 11.86 15.84
N ASN A 165 -20.67 11.30 14.67
CA ASN A 165 -20.45 9.89 14.32
C ASN A 165 -19.53 9.82 13.10
N ASN A 166 -18.65 8.82 13.08
CA ASN A 166 -17.63 8.64 12.02
C ASN A 166 -18.21 8.06 10.71
N TYR A 167 -19.53 8.12 10.59
CA TYR A 167 -20.40 7.59 9.56
C TYR A 167 -21.70 8.41 9.64
N ALA A 168 -22.37 8.63 8.51
CA ALA A 168 -23.65 9.35 8.50
C ALA A 168 -24.77 8.36 8.86
N GLU A 169 -25.52 8.65 9.93
CA GLU A 169 -26.72 7.89 10.33
C GLU A 169 -27.98 8.51 9.72
N PHE A 170 -28.88 7.68 9.20
CA PHE A 170 -30.19 8.11 8.69
C PHE A 170 -31.34 7.69 9.61
N GLY A 171 -31.12 6.65 10.41
CA GLY A 171 -32.14 6.06 11.27
C GLY A 171 -33.36 5.57 10.48
N PRO A 172 -34.57 5.54 11.07
CA PRO A 172 -35.76 5.04 10.40
C PRO A 172 -36.28 5.93 9.25
N ASN A 173 -35.65 7.09 9.00
CA ASN A 173 -36.13 8.07 8.02
C ASN A 173 -35.96 7.60 6.56
N LEU A 174 -34.99 6.71 6.27
CA LEU A 174 -34.72 6.23 4.92
C LEU A 174 -35.97 5.67 4.22
N GLY A 175 -36.81 4.92 4.94
CA GLY A 175 -38.08 4.41 4.39
C GLY A 175 -39.07 5.53 4.04
N MET A 176 -39.16 6.57 4.86
CA MET A 176 -40.02 7.74 4.60
C MET A 176 -39.50 8.59 3.42
N ASP A 177 -38.18 8.78 3.33
CA ASP A 177 -37.55 9.52 2.24
C ASP A 177 -37.69 8.79 0.90
N ILE A 178 -37.59 7.45 0.91
CA ILE A 178 -37.92 6.61 -0.25
C ILE A 178 -39.39 6.78 -0.66
N ILE A 179 -40.34 6.73 0.29
CA ILE A 179 -41.78 6.92 -0.01
C ILE A 179 -42.04 8.30 -0.62
N SER A 180 -41.48 9.38 -0.04
CA SER A 180 -41.61 10.72 -0.61
C SER A 180 -41.06 10.77 -2.04
N ARG A 181 -39.86 10.24 -2.26
CA ARG A 181 -39.19 10.29 -3.57
C ARG A 181 -39.86 9.41 -4.63
N ILE A 182 -40.52 8.31 -4.25
CA ILE A 182 -41.41 7.53 -5.12
C ILE A 182 -42.63 8.36 -5.52
N HIS A 183 -43.27 9.03 -4.57
CA HIS A 183 -44.44 9.88 -4.82
C HIS A 183 -44.10 11.08 -5.71
N ASP A 184 -43.04 11.82 -5.38
CA ASP A 184 -42.59 13.01 -6.12
C ASP A 184 -42.22 12.69 -7.58
N LYS A 185 -41.73 11.48 -7.84
CA LYS A 185 -41.40 10.96 -9.18
C LYS A 185 -42.57 10.22 -9.87
N ASN A 186 -43.75 10.17 -9.25
CA ASN A 186 -44.95 9.47 -9.75
C ASN A 186 -44.73 7.96 -10.03
N LEU A 187 -43.96 7.30 -9.16
CA LEU A 187 -43.55 5.90 -9.30
C LEU A 187 -44.40 4.89 -8.50
N SER A 188 -45.41 5.37 -7.76
CA SER A 188 -46.21 4.58 -6.80
C SER A 188 -46.86 3.32 -7.39
N ASP A 189 -47.27 3.36 -8.67
CA ASP A 189 -47.88 2.21 -9.37
C ASP A 189 -46.86 1.14 -9.83
N TYR A 190 -45.56 1.44 -9.74
CA TYR A 190 -44.47 0.62 -10.29
C TYR A 190 -43.49 0.12 -9.23
N ALA A 191 -43.26 0.89 -8.16
CA ALA A 191 -42.36 0.52 -7.08
C ALA A 191 -42.94 -0.63 -6.25
N LYS A 192 -42.14 -1.69 -6.07
CA LYS A 192 -42.45 -2.82 -5.19
C LYS A 192 -41.81 -2.62 -3.82
N ASP A 193 -41.91 -3.62 -2.95
CA ASP A 193 -41.09 -3.78 -1.74
C ASP A 193 -39.62 -3.39 -2.03
N TYR A 194 -39.10 -2.45 -1.25
CA TYR A 194 -37.75 -1.91 -1.36
C TYR A 194 -37.00 -2.15 -0.04
N ASN A 195 -35.69 -2.40 -0.10
CA ASN A 195 -34.91 -2.67 1.11
C ASN A 195 -34.64 -1.36 1.88
N THR A 196 -35.08 -1.31 3.14
CA THR A 196 -34.82 -0.20 4.08
C THR A 196 -33.94 -0.60 5.27
N ALA A 197 -33.29 -1.76 5.25
CA ALA A 197 -32.45 -2.26 6.35
C ALA A 197 -31.12 -1.49 6.54
N PHE A 198 -30.91 -0.39 5.81
CA PHE A 198 -29.70 0.41 5.89
C PHE A 198 -29.82 1.52 6.94
N ASP A 199 -28.81 1.63 7.82
CA ASP A 199 -28.77 2.63 8.89
C ASP A 199 -27.63 3.66 8.72
N LYS A 200 -26.52 3.26 8.08
CA LYS A 200 -25.25 4.02 8.04
C LYS A 200 -24.63 4.14 6.65
N MET A 201 -24.11 5.33 6.33
CA MET A 201 -23.18 5.60 5.21
C MET A 201 -21.75 5.81 5.72
N ASN A 202 -20.80 5.11 5.09
CA ASN A 202 -19.37 5.15 5.42
C ASN A 202 -18.54 5.55 4.17
N ILE A 203 -17.45 6.28 4.37
CA ILE A 203 -16.43 6.48 3.33
C ILE A 203 -15.39 5.37 3.48
N VAL A 204 -15.18 4.59 2.42
CA VAL A 204 -14.18 3.51 2.40
C VAL A 204 -13.19 3.77 1.27
N ILE A 205 -11.89 3.74 1.59
CA ILE A 205 -10.82 3.85 0.60
C ILE A 205 -10.10 2.51 0.49
N PHE A 206 -10.23 1.86 -0.65
CA PHE A 206 -9.45 0.68 -1.00
C PHE A 206 -8.13 1.12 -1.65
N THR A 207 -7.00 0.68 -1.12
CA THR A 207 -5.70 0.78 -1.78
C THR A 207 -5.35 -0.56 -2.42
N ILE A 208 -5.01 -0.53 -3.70
CA ILE A 208 -4.68 -1.70 -4.51
C ILE A 208 -3.19 -1.62 -4.84
N PHE A 209 -2.42 -2.60 -4.37
CA PHE A 209 -1.04 -2.81 -4.78
C PHE A 209 -0.99 -3.93 -5.80
N ASP A 210 -0.47 -3.65 -6.99
CA ASP A 210 -0.31 -4.62 -8.07
C ASP A 210 1.18 -4.80 -8.39
N GLU A 211 1.72 -5.98 -8.11
CA GLU A 211 3.12 -6.36 -8.41
C GLU A 211 3.33 -6.78 -9.88
N ASN A 212 2.32 -6.63 -10.73
CA ASN A 212 2.32 -7.10 -12.12
C ASN A 212 2.86 -6.06 -13.10
N THR A 213 3.97 -6.38 -13.78
CA THR A 213 4.66 -5.47 -14.71
C THR A 213 4.05 -5.44 -16.12
N ASN A 214 3.04 -6.27 -16.42
CA ASN A 214 2.35 -6.32 -17.71
C ASN A 214 0.84 -6.15 -17.53
N SER A 215 0.31 -5.03 -18.04
CA SER A 215 -1.07 -4.55 -17.80
C SER A 215 -2.21 -5.39 -18.41
N PHE A 216 -1.91 -6.49 -19.11
CA PHE A 216 -2.89 -7.23 -19.93
C PHE A 216 -3.43 -8.53 -19.31
N ASN A 217 -2.99 -8.93 -18.11
CA ASN A 217 -3.51 -10.14 -17.48
C ASN A 217 -3.51 -10.01 -15.94
N ARG A 218 -4.66 -9.69 -15.34
CA ARG A 218 -4.84 -9.49 -13.89
C ARG A 218 -4.70 -10.82 -13.13
N ASP A 219 -3.49 -11.13 -12.68
CA ASP A 219 -3.26 -12.24 -11.74
C ASP A 219 -3.63 -11.80 -10.32
N TYR A 220 -4.85 -12.14 -9.87
CA TYR A 220 -5.37 -11.76 -8.57
C TYR A 220 -4.48 -12.18 -7.38
N ASN A 221 -3.61 -13.19 -7.55
CA ASN A 221 -2.67 -13.63 -6.52
C ASN A 221 -1.50 -12.64 -6.30
N LYS A 222 -1.28 -11.70 -7.23
CA LYS A 222 -0.28 -10.61 -7.15
C LYS A 222 -0.87 -9.27 -6.71
N ILE A 223 -2.20 -9.20 -6.58
CA ILE A 223 -2.91 -8.00 -6.17
C ILE A 223 -3.21 -8.07 -4.67
N GLN A 224 -2.77 -7.06 -3.92
CA GLN A 224 -3.06 -6.91 -2.48
C GLN A 224 -4.00 -5.71 -2.29
N VAL A 225 -5.21 -5.96 -1.78
CA VAL A 225 -6.21 -4.91 -1.55
C VAL A 225 -6.35 -4.64 -0.05
N TYR A 226 -6.16 -3.39 0.34
CA TYR A 226 -6.34 -2.91 1.71
C TYR A 226 -7.55 -1.98 1.79
N ALA A 227 -8.57 -2.35 2.54
CA ALA A 227 -9.70 -1.47 2.84
C ALA A 227 -9.37 -0.60 4.05
N THR A 228 -9.49 0.73 3.93
CA THR A 228 -9.31 1.70 5.02
C THR A 228 -10.62 2.39 5.35
N ASP A 229 -10.94 2.48 6.64
CA ASP A 229 -12.08 3.21 7.18
C ASP A 229 -11.64 4.27 8.22
N TYR A 230 -12.63 4.96 8.79
CA TYR A 230 -12.49 5.76 10.00
C TYR A 230 -13.62 5.42 10.99
N SER A 231 -13.28 4.89 12.16
CA SER A 231 -14.26 4.44 13.16
C SER A 231 -13.78 4.72 14.59
N VAL A 232 -14.72 5.20 15.42
CA VAL A 232 -14.51 5.59 16.84
C VAL A 232 -13.24 6.43 17.05
N GLY A 233 -13.05 7.47 16.22
CA GLY A 233 -11.92 8.40 16.30
C GLY A 233 -10.57 7.85 15.83
N LYS A 234 -10.52 6.69 15.17
CA LYS A 234 -9.31 6.04 14.66
C LYS A 234 -9.51 5.61 13.21
N SER A 235 -8.47 5.74 12.38
CA SER A 235 -8.45 4.99 11.12
C SER A 235 -8.14 3.53 11.41
N SER A 236 -8.83 2.61 10.75
CA SER A 236 -8.48 1.19 10.79
C SER A 236 -8.31 0.66 9.36
N THR A 237 -7.62 -0.48 9.22
CA THR A 237 -7.33 -1.05 7.90
C THR A 237 -7.23 -2.56 7.96
N LYS A 238 -7.91 -3.23 7.02
CA LYS A 238 -7.90 -4.69 6.85
C LYS A 238 -7.33 -5.02 5.47
N LEU A 239 -6.42 -6.00 5.40
CA LEU A 239 -6.13 -6.68 4.13
C LEU A 239 -7.36 -7.53 3.81
N VAL A 240 -8.01 -7.24 2.68
CA VAL A 240 -9.24 -7.92 2.27
C VAL A 240 -8.95 -8.94 1.17
N ASP A 241 -9.86 -9.90 0.99
CA ASP A 241 -9.74 -10.85 -0.12
C ASP A 241 -9.86 -10.10 -1.46
N SER A 242 -8.77 -10.10 -2.24
CA SER A 242 -8.69 -9.38 -3.50
C SER A 242 -9.75 -9.84 -4.51
N LYS A 243 -10.14 -11.12 -4.52
CA LYS A 243 -11.21 -11.59 -5.41
C LYS A 243 -12.56 -11.06 -4.94
N LYS A 244 -12.88 -11.17 -3.64
CA LYS A 244 -14.13 -10.65 -3.06
C LYS A 244 -14.28 -9.13 -3.29
N TYR A 245 -13.18 -8.38 -3.23
CA TYR A 245 -13.18 -6.98 -3.61
C TYR A 245 -13.48 -6.79 -5.10
N LEU A 246 -12.73 -7.43 -6.00
CA LEU A 246 -12.85 -7.21 -7.45
C LEU A 246 -14.22 -7.68 -7.98
N ASP A 247 -14.70 -8.86 -7.54
CA ASP A 247 -16.03 -9.41 -7.85
C ASP A 247 -17.19 -8.47 -7.42
N LYS A 248 -17.00 -7.63 -6.39
CA LYS A 248 -18.02 -6.68 -5.91
C LYS A 248 -17.87 -5.28 -6.50
N TYR A 249 -16.66 -4.73 -6.54
CA TYR A 249 -16.38 -3.29 -6.69
C TYR A 249 -15.68 -2.88 -7.99
N ASP A 250 -15.01 -3.80 -8.71
CA ASP A 250 -14.19 -3.47 -9.89
C ASP A 250 -14.96 -3.71 -11.20
N ASN A 251 -16.13 -3.06 -11.33
CA ASN A 251 -16.83 -2.98 -12.61
C ASN A 251 -16.09 -1.99 -13.53
N SER A 252 -14.94 -2.44 -14.05
CA SER A 252 -13.90 -1.54 -14.58
C SER A 252 -14.28 -0.75 -15.84
N GLU A 253 -15.33 -1.17 -16.55
CA GLU A 253 -15.88 -0.40 -17.68
C GLU A 253 -16.61 0.85 -17.20
N ASP A 254 -17.47 0.73 -16.18
CA ASP A 254 -18.14 1.90 -15.55
C ASP A 254 -17.11 2.86 -14.95
N TYR A 255 -16.20 2.34 -14.12
CA TYR A 255 -15.26 3.16 -13.35
C TYR A 255 -14.32 3.99 -14.24
N ALA A 256 -14.09 3.59 -15.50
CA ALA A 256 -13.32 4.36 -16.47
C ALA A 256 -14.07 5.61 -17.00
N VAL A 257 -15.41 5.57 -17.10
CA VAL A 257 -16.24 6.66 -17.65
C VAL A 257 -16.21 7.90 -16.74
N TYR A 258 -16.13 7.69 -15.44
CA TYR A 258 -16.24 8.77 -14.45
C TYR A 258 -14.94 9.52 -14.16
N TYR A 259 -13.79 9.05 -14.66
CA TYR A 259 -12.46 9.66 -14.55
C TYR A 259 -12.30 10.94 -15.41
N ASN A 260 -13.16 11.93 -15.18
CA ASN A 260 -13.19 13.19 -15.92
C ASN A 260 -13.17 14.42 -15.01
N LYS A 261 -12.77 15.56 -15.57
CA LYS A 261 -12.60 16.84 -14.87
C LYS A 261 -13.90 17.34 -14.24
N ASP A 262 -15.03 17.11 -14.89
CA ASP A 262 -16.34 17.60 -14.44
C ASP A 262 -16.81 16.88 -13.17
N ASN A 263 -16.58 15.57 -13.04
CA ASN A 263 -16.94 14.82 -11.84
C ASN A 263 -16.05 15.19 -10.65
N TYR A 264 -14.76 15.38 -10.89
CA TYR A 264 -13.84 15.95 -9.90
C TYR A 264 -14.28 17.35 -9.43
N ASP A 265 -14.59 18.26 -10.34
CA ASP A 265 -15.01 19.62 -9.99
C ASP A 265 -16.42 19.68 -9.39
N LYS A 266 -17.33 18.74 -9.71
CA LYS A 266 -18.59 18.58 -8.96
C LYS A 266 -18.29 18.20 -7.51
N PHE A 267 -17.54 17.12 -7.28
CA PHE A 267 -17.23 16.61 -5.94
C PHE A 267 -16.56 17.67 -5.04
N TRP A 268 -15.57 18.42 -5.56
CA TRP A 268 -14.82 19.41 -4.77
C TRP A 268 -15.44 20.81 -4.72
N ASN A 269 -16.61 21.03 -5.31
CA ASN A 269 -17.37 22.27 -5.18
C ASN A 269 -18.81 22.04 -4.65
N ASP A 270 -19.23 20.79 -4.43
CA ASP A 270 -20.45 20.47 -3.67
C ASP A 270 -20.26 20.91 -2.21
N LYS A 271 -21.32 21.49 -1.65
CA LYS A 271 -21.37 21.97 -0.26
C LYS A 271 -21.96 20.94 0.70
N ASP A 272 -22.61 19.90 0.16
CA ASP A 272 -23.13 18.79 0.95
C ASP A 272 -23.12 17.49 0.14
N ILE A 273 -21.92 17.00 -0.12
CA ILE A 273 -21.74 15.77 -0.90
C ILE A 273 -22.39 14.56 -0.21
N THR A 274 -22.64 14.62 1.11
CA THR A 274 -23.28 13.54 1.86
C THR A 274 -24.76 13.45 1.51
N ILE A 275 -25.48 14.57 1.46
CA ILE A 275 -26.85 14.63 0.92
C ILE A 275 -26.86 14.15 -0.55
N THR A 276 -25.89 14.58 -1.35
CA THR A 276 -25.78 14.17 -2.77
C THR A 276 -25.62 12.65 -2.92
N TYR A 277 -24.81 11.98 -2.09
CA TYR A 277 -24.74 10.51 -2.10
C TYR A 277 -25.98 9.84 -1.52
N TYR A 278 -26.56 10.36 -0.44
CA TYR A 278 -27.80 9.83 0.16
C TYR A 278 -28.96 9.77 -0.84
N TYR A 279 -29.20 10.86 -1.59
CA TYR A 279 -30.26 10.85 -2.61
C TYR A 279 -29.95 9.97 -3.82
N LYS A 280 -28.66 9.76 -4.18
CA LYS A 280 -28.30 8.76 -5.19
C LYS A 280 -28.64 7.35 -4.71
N PHE A 281 -28.36 6.99 -3.45
CA PHE A 281 -28.74 5.69 -2.90
C PHE A 281 -30.26 5.50 -2.85
N ILE A 282 -31.03 6.53 -2.50
CA ILE A 282 -32.50 6.45 -2.56
C ILE A 282 -32.96 6.20 -4.01
N ASP A 283 -32.42 6.95 -4.98
CA ASP A 283 -32.74 6.72 -6.39
C ASP A 283 -32.28 5.31 -6.88
N GLU A 284 -31.20 4.75 -6.35
CA GLU A 284 -30.71 3.39 -6.64
C GLU A 284 -31.62 2.31 -6.04
N ILE A 285 -32.05 2.46 -4.77
CA ILE A 285 -32.99 1.55 -4.09
C ILE A 285 -34.33 1.53 -4.81
N ILE A 286 -34.83 2.69 -5.26
CA ILE A 286 -36.06 2.79 -6.07
C ILE A 286 -35.83 2.15 -7.45
N ASN A 287 -34.68 2.40 -8.10
CA ASN A 287 -34.35 1.74 -9.37
C ASN A 287 -34.37 0.21 -9.24
N ASP A 288 -34.01 -0.35 -8.10
CA ASP A 288 -34.01 -1.81 -7.90
C ASP A 288 -35.37 -2.44 -7.63
N SER A 289 -36.33 -1.72 -7.03
CA SER A 289 -37.71 -2.23 -6.88
C SER A 289 -38.55 -2.10 -8.15
N LEU A 290 -38.10 -1.30 -9.13
CA LEU A 290 -38.82 -1.02 -10.37
C LEU A 290 -38.69 -2.15 -11.43
N PRO A 291 -39.72 -2.32 -12.30
CA PRO A 291 -39.64 -3.16 -13.49
C PRO A 291 -38.46 -2.79 -14.41
N TYR A 292 -37.89 -3.78 -15.10
CA TYR A 292 -36.73 -3.58 -15.98
C TYR A 292 -36.94 -2.47 -17.04
N ASN A 293 -38.14 -2.37 -17.60
CA ASN A 293 -38.53 -1.33 -18.57
C ASN A 293 -38.86 0.05 -17.93
N LYS A 294 -38.55 0.23 -16.65
CA LYS A 294 -38.73 1.47 -15.87
C LYS A 294 -37.47 1.89 -15.09
N LYS A 295 -36.40 1.09 -15.10
CA LYS A 295 -35.11 1.50 -14.53
C LYS A 295 -34.51 2.67 -15.33
N TYR A 296 -33.81 3.56 -14.65
CA TYR A 296 -33.01 4.68 -15.18
C TYR A 296 -33.72 5.59 -16.20
N SER A 297 -35.04 5.72 -16.09
CA SER A 297 -35.90 6.41 -17.08
C SER A 297 -36.88 7.42 -16.46
N TYR A 298 -36.49 8.02 -15.33
CA TYR A 298 -37.27 8.96 -14.51
C TYR A 298 -36.38 9.92 -13.70
#